data_AF-A0A350LUZ8-F1
#
_entry.id   AF-A0A350LUZ8-F1
#
_cell.length_a   1.000
_cell.length_b   1.000
_cell.length_c   1.000
_cell.angle_alpha   90.00
_cell.angle_beta   90.00
_cell.angle_gamma   90.00
#
_symmetry.space_group_name_H-M   'P 1'
#
loop_
_entity.id
_entity.type
_entity.pdbx_description
1 polymer ?
#
loop_
_entity_poly.entity_id
_entity_poly.type
_entity_poly.pdbx_seq_one_letter_code
_entity_poly.pdbx_strand_id
1 'polypeptide(L)'
;MVRDEIAPCEAEFHAEVARDDRWALSPRQVEILDGLKAQARAEGLWNLWLTDEGGAGLRTVDYAYFAEVMGRSPLAPEVFNC
;
A
#
# COMPACT_ATOMS: atom_id res chain seq x y z
N MET A 1 4.60 -10.00 1.49
CA MET A 1 3.79 -8.89 0.96
C MET A 1 4.58 -7.86 0.15
N VAL A 2 5.42 -6.97 0.71
CA VAL A 2 6.09 -5.90 -0.10
C VAL A 2 6.85 -6.44 -1.33
N ARG A 3 7.79 -7.37 -1.12
CA ARG A 3 8.61 -7.92 -2.21
C ARG A 3 7.83 -8.83 -3.15
N ASP A 4 6.95 -9.65 -2.58
CA ASP A 4 6.39 -10.81 -3.28
C ASP A 4 5.00 -10.51 -3.90
N GLU A 5 4.27 -9.51 -3.39
CA GLU A 5 2.90 -9.17 -3.82
C GLU A 5 2.81 -7.73 -4.37
N ILE A 6 3.41 -6.75 -3.68
CA ILE A 6 3.26 -5.33 -4.06
C ILE A 6 4.24 -4.95 -5.18
N ALA A 7 5.53 -5.21 -5.00
CA ALA A 7 6.57 -4.83 -5.96
C ALA A 7 6.34 -5.38 -7.38
N PRO A 8 5.86 -6.63 -7.59
CA PRO A 8 5.57 -7.13 -8.93
C PRO A 8 4.47 -6.35 -9.66
N CYS A 9 3.52 -5.74 -8.94
CA CYS A 9 2.42 -4.99 -9.53
C CYS A 9 2.79 -3.55 -9.93
N GLU A 10 3.94 -3.02 -9.50
CA GLU A 10 4.32 -1.63 -9.73
C GLU A 10 4.47 -1.28 -11.21
N ALA A 11 5.10 -2.17 -11.99
CA ALA A 11 5.32 -1.94 -13.40
C ALA A 11 4.00 -1.81 -14.17
N GLU A 12 3.02 -2.67 -13.85
CA GLU A 12 1.69 -2.61 -14.42
C GLU A 12 0.93 -1.36 -13.95
N PHE A 13 0.93 -1.10 -12.64
CA PHE A 13 0.27 0.07 -12.08
C PHE A 13 0.77 1.39 -12.68
N HIS A 14 2.09 1.54 -12.87
CA HIS A 14 2.68 2.73 -13.47
C HIS A 14 2.41 2.83 -14.98
N ALA A 15 2.28 1.70 -15.69
CA ALA A 15 1.95 1.70 -17.12
C ALA A 15 0.51 2.16 -17.40
N GLU A 16 -0.33 2.22 -16.37
CA GLU A 16 -1.71 2.73 -16.44
C GLU A 16 -1.80 4.24 -16.20
N VAL A 17 -0.74 4.87 -15.69
CA VAL A 17 -0.72 6.32 -15.44
C VAL A 17 -0.91 7.09 -16.74
N ALA A 18 -1.85 8.03 -16.74
CA ALA A 18 -2.13 8.94 -17.86
C ALA A 18 -2.60 8.26 -19.17
N ARG A 19 -3.08 7.01 -19.11
CA ARG A 19 -3.82 6.42 -20.24
C ARG A 19 -5.10 7.19 -20.54
N ASP A 20 -5.81 7.61 -19.49
CA ASP A 20 -7.03 8.41 -19.55
C ASP A 20 -6.79 9.80 -18.93
N ASP A 21 -7.11 9.98 -17.66
CA ASP A 21 -6.84 11.19 -16.87
C ASP A 21 -5.66 10.95 -15.93
N ARG A 22 -4.61 11.77 -16.05
CA ARG A 22 -3.41 11.67 -15.21
C ARG A 22 -3.67 11.97 -13.73
N TRP A 23 -4.81 12.59 -13.40
CA TRP A 23 -5.18 12.96 -12.03
C TRP A 23 -6.14 11.98 -11.37
N ALA A 24 -6.64 10.99 -12.12
CA ALA A 24 -7.50 9.93 -11.62
C ALA A 24 -6.80 8.58 -11.74
N LEU A 25 -7.16 7.64 -10.85
CA LEU A 25 -6.73 6.26 -11.00
C LEU A 25 -7.53 5.60 -12.13
N SER A 26 -6.86 4.90 -13.03
CA SER A 26 -7.53 4.06 -14.02
C SER A 26 -8.30 2.92 -13.33
N PRO A 27 -9.32 2.32 -13.97
CA PRO A 27 -10.00 1.15 -13.42
C PRO A 27 -9.05 0.02 -13.03
N ARG A 28 -7.96 -0.16 -13.79
CA ARG A 28 -6.95 -1.18 -13.51
C ARG A 28 -6.08 -0.81 -12.30
N GLN A 29 -5.73 0.46 -12.14
CA GLN A 29 -5.03 0.93 -10.94
C GLN A 29 -5.87 0.71 -9.68
N VAL A 30 -7.17 0.98 -9.74
CA VAL A 30 -8.10 0.72 -8.64
C VAL A 30 -8.17 -0.76 -8.32
N GLU A 31 -8.31 -1.63 -9.33
CA GLU A 31 -8.35 -3.09 -9.13
C GLU A 31 -7.08 -3.62 -8.43
N ILE A 32 -5.90 -3.19 -8.89
CA ILE A 32 -4.61 -3.58 -8.28
C ILE A 32 -4.54 -3.10 -6.82
N LEU A 33 -4.84 -1.82 -6.56
CA LEU A 33 -4.77 -1.26 -5.20
C LEU A 33 -5.77 -1.91 -4.26
N ASP A 34 -7.03 -2.05 -4.66
CA ASP A 34 -8.07 -2.63 -3.80
C ASP A 34 -7.79 -4.11 -3.50
N GLY A 35 -7.26 -4.87 -4.47
CA GLY A 35 -6.82 -6.24 -4.26
C GLY A 35 -5.70 -6.33 -3.22
N LEU A 36 -4.66 -5.50 -3.37
CA LEU A 36 -3.55 -5.44 -2.42
C LEU A 36 -4.00 -4.97 -1.03
N LYS A 37 -4.87 -3.95 -0.94
CA LYS A 37 -5.44 -3.46 0.33
C LYS A 37 -6.28 -4.54 1.01
N ALA A 38 -7.07 -5.31 0.25
CA ALA A 38 -7.86 -6.41 0.79
C ALA A 38 -6.96 -7.50 1.40
N GLN A 39 -5.88 -7.86 0.71
CA GLN A 39 -4.91 -8.82 1.24
C GLN A 39 -4.20 -8.29 2.50
N ALA A 40 -3.75 -7.03 2.50
CA ALA A 40 -3.12 -6.41 3.67
C ALA A 40 -4.04 -6.44 4.89
N ARG A 41 -5.32 -6.11 4.70
CA ARG A 41 -6.34 -6.17 5.76
C ARG A 41 -6.55 -7.59 6.28
N ALA A 42 -6.60 -8.59 5.39
CA ALA A 42 -6.74 -9.99 5.77
C ALA A 42 -5.53 -10.50 6.57
N GLU A 43 -4.33 -9.98 6.29
CA GLU A 43 -3.09 -10.28 7.01
C GLU A 43 -2.92 -9.45 8.30
N GLY A 44 -3.85 -8.55 8.62
CA GLY A 44 -3.74 -7.67 9.79
C GLY A 44 -2.68 -6.57 9.66
N LEU A 45 -2.27 -6.25 8.43
CA LEU A 45 -1.24 -5.24 8.10
C LEU A 45 -1.86 -3.88 7.76
N TRP A 46 -3.08 -3.61 8.21
CA TRP A 46 -3.82 -2.39 7.88
C TRP A 46 -3.69 -1.32 8.96
N ASN A 47 -3.62 -0.05 8.56
CA ASN A 47 -3.48 1.12 9.43
C ASN A 47 -2.27 1.04 10.38
N LEU A 48 -1.11 0.63 9.85
CA LEU A 48 0.12 0.50 10.65
C LEU A 48 0.63 1.86 11.18
N TRP A 49 0.35 2.95 10.47
CA TRP A 49 0.76 4.30 10.89
C TRP A 49 -0.06 4.86 12.06
N LEU A 50 -1.27 4.34 12.27
CA LEU A 50 -2.17 4.82 13.31
C LEU A 50 -1.79 4.15 14.63
N THR A 51 -1.30 4.97 15.57
CA THR A 51 -0.82 4.51 16.88
C THR A 51 -1.93 4.40 17.93
N ASP A 52 -3.12 4.93 17.62
CA ASP A 52 -4.27 5.04 18.53
C ASP A 52 -5.35 3.97 18.24
N GLU A 53 -6.55 4.16 18.79
CA GLU A 53 -7.69 3.25 18.60
C GLU A 53 -8.04 3.04 17.12
N GLY A 54 -8.14 1.78 16.69
CA GLY A 54 -8.42 1.40 15.30
C GLY A 54 -7.18 1.28 14.39
N GLY A 55 -5.99 1.49 14.94
CA GLY A 55 -4.70 1.20 14.32
C GLY A 55 -4.03 -0.06 14.86
N ALA A 56 -2.76 -0.27 14.49
CA ALA A 56 -1.99 -1.43 14.92
C ALA A 56 -1.39 -1.30 16.35
N GLY A 57 -1.61 -0.18 17.03
CA GLY A 57 -1.11 0.06 18.39
C GLY A 57 0.42 0.15 18.48
N LEU A 58 1.09 0.43 17.36
CA LEU A 58 2.54 0.55 17.30
C LEU A 58 3.00 1.84 17.97
N ARG A 59 4.16 1.82 18.65
CA ARG A 59 4.84 3.07 18.99
C ARG A 59 5.46 3.65 17.72
N THR A 60 5.67 4.96 17.68
CA THR A 60 6.31 5.63 16.53
C THR A 60 7.66 5.00 16.15
N VAL A 61 8.46 4.57 17.14
CA VAL A 61 9.74 3.90 16.90
C VAL A 61 9.58 2.51 16.29
N ASP A 62 8.50 1.80 16.61
CA ASP A 62 8.23 0.48 16.05
C ASP A 62 7.74 0.62 14.60
N TYR A 63 6.89 1.63 14.33
CA TYR A 63 6.44 1.98 12.98
C TYR A 63 7.60 2.31 12.04
N ALA A 64 8.69 2.92 12.53
CA ALA A 64 9.84 3.28 11.70
C ALA A 64 10.42 2.09 10.93
N TYR A 65 10.47 0.91 11.54
CA TYR A 65 10.93 -0.32 10.87
C TYR A 65 9.99 -0.76 9.74
N PHE A 66 8.67 -0.63 9.95
CA PHE A 66 7.69 -0.89 8.90
C PHE A 66 7.81 0.13 7.77
N ALA A 67 7.98 1.42 8.11
CA ALA A 67 8.16 2.48 7.13
C ALA A 67 9.39 2.27 6.25
N GLU A 68 10.50 1.78 6.80
CA GLU A 68 11.69 1.42 6.02
C GLU A 68 11.40 0.31 4.99
N VAL A 69 10.69 -0.74 5.41
CA VAL A 69 10.33 -1.85 4.51
C VAL A 69 9.33 -1.40 3.45
N MET A 70 8.30 -0.63 3.84
CA MET A 70 7.32 -0.06 2.91
C MET A 70 7.99 0.89 1.92
N GLY A 71 8.98 1.68 2.34
CA GLY A 71 9.71 2.62 1.47
C GLY A 71 10.48 1.98 0.32
N ARG A 72 10.58 0.64 0.27
CA ARG A 72 11.15 -0.11 -0.86
C ARG A 72 10.22 -0.17 -2.07
N SER A 73 8.95 0.23 -1.90
CA SER A 73 7.92 0.26 -2.93
C SER A 73 7.13 1.56 -2.85
N PRO A 74 6.94 2.31 -3.96
CA PRO A 74 6.08 3.49 -3.97
C PRO A 74 4.60 3.17 -3.67
N LEU A 75 4.15 1.93 -3.90
CA LEU A 75 2.78 1.51 -3.66
C LEU A 75 2.53 1.03 -2.24
N ALA A 76 3.55 0.53 -1.55
CA ALA A 76 3.36 -0.08 -0.23
C ALA A 76 2.75 0.86 0.82
N PRO A 77 3.16 2.14 0.97
CA PRO A 77 2.54 3.03 1.94
C PRO A 77 1.02 3.18 1.72
N GLU A 78 0.58 3.27 0.47
CA GLU A 78 -0.83 3.33 0.10
C GLU A 78 -1.56 2.03 0.48
N VAL A 79 -0.98 0.87 0.15
CA VAL A 79 -1.59 -0.44 0.42
C VAL A 79 -1.83 -0.70 1.92
N PHE A 80 -0.94 -0.22 2.80
CA PHE A 80 -1.02 -0.50 4.23
C PHE A 80 -1.75 0.58 5.05
N ASN A 81 -1.94 1.80 4.51
CA ASN A 81 -2.34 2.95 5.33
C ASN A 81 -3.42 3.89 4.75
N CYS A 82 -3.79 3.80 3.47
CA CYS A 82 -4.75 4.69 2.82
C CYS A 82 -5.69 3.92 1.89
#